data_AF-A0A354Y9L9-F1
#
_entry.id   AF-A0A354Y9L9-F1
#
_cell.length_a   1.000
_cell.length_b   1.000
_cell.length_c   1.000
_cell.angle_alpha   90.00
_cell.angle_beta   90.00
_cell.angle_gamma   90.00
#
_symmetry.space_group_name_H-M   'P 1'
#
loop_
_entity.id
_entity.type
_entity.pdbx_description
1 polymer ?
#
loop_
_entity_poly.entity_id
_entity_poly.type
_entity_poly.pdbx_seq_one_letter_code
_entity_poly.pdbx_strand_id
1 'polypeptide(L)'
;HAKAGNINAALKKSSGEYVAIFDCDHIPTRSFLQVSMGWFLRDGKLAVVQMPHYFFSADPFERNLGTHGKVPNEGELFYGLLQDGNDQWDATFFCGSCAVIKRKPLEEVGGVAVETVTEDAHTALKLHRRGYRSAYIAIPQAAGLATESLSGHVAQRIRWARGMAQIARLDNPLAGRGLRLSQRLCYANAMLHFFYGLPRIIYLTAPLAFLFFGAHVIHASALMILAYALPHILQANLTNLRTQGRFRHLLWNEVYETALAWYIFRPTLVALFNPKLGKFNVTPKGGLVAQSYFDRQIAKPYLFLLVLNVAGIAAGLLRLLFVDDTGELHTIWFNLGWTVYNMLLLGATIATASETRQVRRSHRVPLDVPATLFLPDGSALACRTLNFSTGGMALKLQQPQPVEPGAAVQVGLSYRGVERPLPAEVRHDRDGQISIQFTAMTVAQERWLVAATFARADIWLSQWGQHERDSFWRSALQVLGASMRGFQRLGGHIVDSVKQGFRPARPVGEES
;
A
#
# COMPACT_ATOMS: atom_id res chain seq x y z
N HIS A 1 -21.70 -11.57 -7.26
CA HIS A 1 -21.02 -10.29 -7.53
C HIS A 1 -20.30 -9.71 -6.31
N ALA A 2 -19.71 -10.54 -5.42
CA ALA A 2 -18.90 -10.12 -4.26
C ALA A 2 -19.44 -8.85 -3.54
N LYS A 3 -18.59 -7.85 -3.28
CA LYS A 3 -18.93 -6.60 -2.60
C LYS A 3 -20.02 -5.79 -3.32
N ALA A 4 -19.90 -5.58 -4.63
CA ALA A 4 -20.90 -4.86 -5.43
C ALA A 4 -22.31 -5.46 -5.30
N GLY A 5 -22.40 -6.79 -5.36
CA GLY A 5 -23.66 -7.51 -5.20
C GLY A 5 -24.27 -7.33 -3.82
N ASN A 6 -23.45 -7.36 -2.77
CA ASN A 6 -23.91 -7.12 -1.40
C ASN A 6 -24.45 -5.69 -1.23
N ILE A 7 -23.75 -4.68 -1.77
CA ILE A 7 -24.20 -3.28 -1.73
C ILE A 7 -25.52 -3.14 -2.47
N ASN A 8 -25.60 -3.62 -3.72
CA ASN A 8 -26.81 -3.53 -4.53
C ASN A 8 -28.01 -4.26 -3.89
N ALA A 9 -27.77 -5.38 -3.19
CA ALA A 9 -28.82 -6.07 -2.44
C ALA A 9 -29.30 -5.25 -1.22
N ALA A 10 -28.37 -4.63 -0.48
CA ALA A 10 -28.68 -3.77 0.67
C ALA A 10 -29.40 -2.48 0.25
N LEU A 11 -29.07 -1.93 -0.93
CA LEU A 11 -29.74 -0.73 -1.46
C LEU A 11 -31.24 -0.97 -1.69
N LYS A 12 -31.67 -2.20 -2.00
CA LYS A 12 -33.09 -2.55 -2.14
C LYS A 12 -33.85 -2.59 -0.82
N LYS A 13 -33.15 -2.51 0.32
CA LYS A 13 -33.71 -2.63 1.68
C LYS A 13 -33.62 -1.33 2.48
N SER A 14 -33.28 -0.22 1.84
CA SER A 14 -33.09 1.08 2.50
C SER A 14 -33.57 2.23 1.61
N SER A 15 -33.89 3.39 2.18
CA SER A 15 -34.48 4.55 1.47
C SER A 15 -33.68 5.85 1.57
N GLY A 16 -32.51 5.85 2.23
CA GLY A 16 -31.64 7.03 2.34
C GLY A 16 -31.21 7.62 0.99
N GLU A 17 -31.16 8.94 0.88
CA GLU A 17 -30.74 9.65 -0.35
C GLU A 17 -29.23 9.52 -0.63
N TYR A 18 -28.44 9.29 0.41
CA TYR A 18 -26.99 9.18 0.36
C TYR A 18 -26.52 7.85 0.94
N VAL A 19 -25.47 7.31 0.34
CA VAL A 19 -24.90 6.01 0.69
C VAL A 19 -23.44 6.23 1.07
N ALA A 20 -23.12 6.09 2.36
CA ALA A 20 -21.75 6.06 2.83
C ALA A 20 -21.22 4.63 2.78
N ILE A 21 -20.03 4.43 2.21
CA ILE A 21 -19.44 3.10 2.02
C ILE A 21 -18.10 3.01 2.74
N PHE A 22 -17.99 2.02 3.62
CA PHE A 22 -16.75 1.69 4.34
C PHE A 22 -16.49 0.19 4.24
N ASP A 23 -15.24 -0.18 4.00
CA ASP A 23 -14.81 -1.56 4.24
C ASP A 23 -14.80 -1.86 5.75
N CYS A 24 -14.95 -3.14 6.12
CA CYS A 24 -15.02 -3.57 7.52
C CYS A 24 -13.78 -3.16 8.36
N ASP A 25 -12.65 -2.93 7.71
CA ASP A 25 -11.41 -2.49 8.34
C ASP A 25 -11.24 -0.96 8.40
N HIS A 26 -12.05 -0.19 7.66
CA HIS A 26 -12.01 1.28 7.69
C HIS A 26 -12.91 1.85 8.79
N ILE A 27 -12.29 2.47 9.79
CA ILE A 27 -12.99 3.11 10.90
C ILE A 27 -13.17 4.60 10.58
N PRO A 28 -14.40 5.10 10.36
CA PRO A 28 -14.63 6.50 10.06
C PRO A 28 -14.48 7.40 11.29
N THR A 29 -14.03 8.62 11.05
CA THR A 29 -14.07 9.70 12.04
C THR A 29 -15.50 10.25 12.13
N ARG A 30 -15.85 10.79 13.30
CA ARG A 30 -17.19 11.37 13.53
C ARG A 30 -17.53 12.53 12.59
N SER A 31 -16.53 13.21 12.04
CA SER A 31 -16.68 14.36 11.15
C SER A 31 -16.90 13.97 9.69
N PHE A 32 -16.80 12.68 9.33
CA PHE A 32 -16.86 12.20 7.95
C PHE A 32 -18.07 12.76 7.15
N LEU A 33 -19.27 12.68 7.71
CA LEU A 33 -20.48 13.22 7.07
C LEU A 33 -20.54 14.76 7.16
N GLN A 34 -20.05 15.35 8.25
CA GLN A 34 -20.05 16.81 8.42
C GLN A 34 -19.23 17.51 7.34
N VAL A 35 -18.09 16.91 6.93
CA VAL A 35 -17.22 17.50 5.90
C VAL A 35 -17.63 17.18 4.46
N SER A 36 -18.41 16.11 4.24
CA SER A 36 -18.82 15.70 2.88
C SER A 36 -20.17 16.24 2.43
N MET A 37 -21.16 16.30 3.33
CA MET A 37 -22.55 16.48 2.93
C MET A 37 -22.84 17.84 2.28
N GLY A 38 -22.15 18.91 2.70
CA GLY A 38 -22.36 20.25 2.16
C GLY A 38 -22.08 20.38 0.65
N TRP A 39 -21.21 19.54 0.10
CA TRP A 39 -20.83 19.60 -1.31
C TRP A 39 -21.96 19.16 -2.25
N PHE A 40 -22.79 18.21 -1.83
CA PHE A 40 -23.96 17.76 -2.60
C PHE A 40 -25.07 18.81 -2.67
N LEU A 41 -25.13 19.70 -1.68
CA LEU A 41 -26.05 20.84 -1.67
C LEU A 41 -25.55 21.95 -2.59
N ARG A 42 -24.23 22.15 -2.62
CA ARG A 42 -23.59 23.17 -3.48
C ARG A 42 -23.70 22.81 -4.96
N ASP A 43 -23.56 21.54 -5.32
CA ASP A 43 -23.61 21.07 -6.69
C ASP A 43 -24.60 19.91 -6.86
N GLY A 44 -25.74 20.21 -7.49
CA GLY A 44 -26.80 19.23 -7.74
C GLY A 44 -26.40 18.07 -8.68
N LYS A 45 -25.32 18.22 -9.46
CA LYS A 45 -24.76 17.15 -10.33
C LYS A 45 -23.68 16.33 -9.63
N LEU A 46 -23.27 16.69 -8.42
CA LEU A 46 -22.28 15.91 -7.67
C LEU A 46 -22.89 14.58 -7.25
N ALA A 47 -22.28 13.48 -7.70
CA ALA A 47 -22.72 12.12 -7.40
C ALA A 47 -21.83 11.42 -6.37
N VAL A 48 -20.54 11.79 -6.29
CA VAL A 48 -19.57 11.11 -5.42
C VAL A 48 -18.71 12.15 -4.70
N VAL A 49 -18.52 11.97 -3.40
CA VAL A 49 -17.46 12.62 -2.60
C VAL A 49 -16.56 11.52 -2.06
N GLN A 50 -15.29 11.52 -2.46
CA GLN A 50 -14.28 10.54 -2.05
C GLN A 50 -13.27 11.19 -1.08
N MET A 51 -12.83 10.41 -0.09
CA MET A 51 -11.75 10.78 0.83
C MET A 51 -10.58 9.81 0.73
N PRO A 52 -9.37 10.17 1.21
CA PRO A 52 -8.21 9.28 1.22
C PRO A 52 -8.49 7.94 1.89
N HIS A 53 -7.89 6.87 1.37
CA HIS A 53 -7.66 5.66 2.18
C HIS A 53 -6.37 5.88 2.96
N TYR A 54 -6.52 6.05 4.26
CA TYR A 54 -5.40 6.14 5.17
C TYR A 54 -5.24 4.82 5.91
N PHE A 55 -4.02 4.31 6.03
CA PHE A 55 -3.73 3.07 6.74
C PHE A 55 -2.83 3.37 7.93
N PHE A 56 -3.26 2.98 9.13
CA PHE A 56 -2.50 3.20 10.37
C PHE A 56 -1.57 2.02 10.71
N SER A 57 -1.57 0.98 9.89
CA SER A 57 -0.66 -0.16 9.95
C SER A 57 0.29 -0.14 8.76
N ALA A 58 1.56 -0.49 8.98
CA ALA A 58 2.54 -0.67 7.93
C ALA A 58 2.09 -1.75 6.93
N ASP A 59 2.26 -1.49 5.63
CA ASP A 59 2.15 -2.54 4.63
C ASP A 59 3.36 -3.49 4.68
N PRO A 60 3.35 -4.62 3.93
CA PRO A 60 4.45 -5.58 3.97
C PRO A 60 5.78 -5.01 3.48
N PHE A 61 5.79 -4.04 2.57
CA PHE A 61 7.03 -3.39 2.12
C PHE A 61 7.61 -2.55 3.24
N GLU A 62 6.80 -1.67 3.83
CA GLU A 62 7.18 -0.82 4.96
C GLU A 62 7.71 -1.63 6.13
N ARG A 63 7.03 -2.73 6.44
CA ARG A 63 7.37 -3.63 7.54
C ARG A 63 8.66 -4.40 7.27
N ASN A 64 8.74 -5.12 6.15
CA ASN A 64 9.84 -6.05 5.86
C ASN A 64 11.16 -5.32 5.56
N LEU A 65 11.07 -4.06 5.10
CA LEU A 65 12.21 -3.20 4.80
C LEU A 65 12.56 -2.22 5.93
N GLY A 66 11.69 -2.05 6.93
CA GLY A 66 11.91 -1.17 8.08
C GLY A 66 11.77 0.31 7.74
N THR A 67 10.86 0.66 6.83
CA THR A 67 10.66 2.01 6.30
C THR A 67 9.38 2.69 6.76
N HIS A 68 8.56 2.03 7.60
CA HIS A 68 7.30 2.58 8.10
C HIS A 68 7.47 3.97 8.76
N GLY A 69 6.65 4.92 8.34
CA GLY A 69 6.67 6.32 8.82
C GLY A 69 7.92 7.13 8.40
N LYS A 70 8.82 6.54 7.60
CA LYS A 70 10.02 7.22 7.06
C LYS A 70 9.91 7.42 5.55
N VAL A 71 9.35 6.43 4.87
CA VAL A 71 9.10 6.44 3.42
C VAL A 71 7.59 6.39 3.23
N PRO A 72 7.00 7.26 2.39
CA PRO A 72 5.57 7.24 2.09
C PRO A 72 5.10 5.86 1.64
N ASN A 73 3.92 5.46 2.11
CA ASN A 73 3.26 4.24 1.70
C ASN A 73 2.93 4.27 0.18
N GLU A 74 2.80 3.10 -0.46
CA GLU A 74 2.45 3.02 -1.88
C GLU A 74 1.11 3.71 -2.23
N GLY A 75 0.12 3.70 -1.33
CA GLY A 75 -1.15 4.39 -1.55
C GLY A 75 -1.06 5.91 -1.49
N GLU A 76 -0.04 6.49 -0.85
CA GLU A 76 0.04 7.93 -0.59
C GLU A 76 0.21 8.77 -1.84
N LEU A 77 0.90 8.26 -2.87
CA LEU A 77 0.96 8.98 -4.15
C LEU A 77 -0.43 9.17 -4.75
N PHE A 78 -1.23 8.11 -4.73
CA PHE A 78 -2.55 8.11 -5.35
C PHE A 78 -3.53 8.99 -4.57
N TYR A 79 -3.64 8.78 -3.26
CA TYR A 79 -4.57 9.51 -2.42
C TYR A 79 -4.05 10.91 -2.02
N GLY A 80 -2.75 11.14 -1.99
CA GLY A 80 -2.17 12.42 -1.58
C GLY A 80 -2.08 13.44 -2.70
N LEU A 81 -1.75 13.01 -3.92
CA LEU A 81 -1.51 13.92 -5.05
C LEU A 81 -2.39 13.62 -6.26
N LEU A 82 -2.51 12.35 -6.68
CA LEU A 82 -3.18 12.04 -7.95
C LEU A 82 -4.70 12.21 -7.89
N GLN A 83 -5.36 11.82 -6.79
CA GLN A 83 -6.80 12.03 -6.64
C GLN A 83 -7.19 13.50 -6.56
N ASP A 84 -6.38 14.30 -5.87
CA ASP A 84 -6.52 15.76 -5.82
C ASP A 84 -6.31 16.37 -7.22
N GLY A 85 -5.29 15.91 -7.96
CA GLY A 85 -5.10 16.28 -9.36
C GLY A 85 -6.24 15.84 -10.29
N ASN A 86 -6.85 14.67 -10.05
CA ASN A 86 -8.01 14.21 -10.81
C ASN A 86 -9.28 15.00 -10.49
N ASP A 87 -9.41 15.51 -9.26
CA ASP A 87 -10.52 16.37 -8.84
C ASP A 87 -10.58 17.66 -9.64
N GLN A 88 -9.42 18.28 -9.90
CA GLN A 88 -9.29 19.45 -10.78
C GLN A 88 -9.90 19.20 -12.18
N TRP A 89 -9.91 17.95 -12.64
CA TRP A 89 -10.44 17.55 -13.94
C TRP A 89 -11.81 16.87 -13.85
N ASP A 90 -12.46 16.90 -12.68
CA ASP A 90 -13.75 16.27 -12.39
C ASP A 90 -13.75 14.78 -12.77
N ALA A 91 -12.68 14.11 -12.33
CA ALA A 91 -12.35 12.73 -12.63
C ALA A 91 -11.95 11.94 -11.36
N THR A 92 -12.33 12.42 -10.16
CA THR A 92 -12.10 11.70 -8.91
C THR A 92 -12.76 10.33 -8.97
N PHE A 93 -11.99 9.29 -8.66
CA PHE A 93 -12.49 7.92 -8.67
C PHE A 93 -13.25 7.61 -7.39
N PHE A 94 -14.28 6.79 -7.50
CA PHE A 94 -14.78 6.02 -6.37
C PHE A 94 -13.82 4.86 -6.13
N CYS A 95 -13.26 4.77 -4.93
CA CYS A 95 -12.24 3.79 -4.54
C CYS A 95 -12.79 2.68 -3.63
N GLY A 96 -14.10 2.43 -3.66
CA GLY A 96 -14.72 1.31 -2.96
C GLY A 96 -14.99 1.53 -1.47
N SER A 97 -14.30 2.45 -0.82
CA SER A 97 -14.47 2.80 0.60
C SER A 97 -14.18 4.28 0.82
N CYS A 98 -14.54 4.82 1.98
CA CYS A 98 -14.31 6.20 2.37
C CYS A 98 -14.97 7.19 1.40
N ALA A 99 -16.19 6.87 0.97
CA ALA A 99 -16.93 7.68 0.02
C ALA A 99 -18.40 7.83 0.42
N VAL A 100 -19.00 8.96 0.04
CA VAL A 100 -20.44 9.18 0.02
C VAL A 100 -20.89 9.23 -1.44
N ILE A 101 -21.95 8.49 -1.76
CA ILE A 101 -22.54 8.46 -3.09
C ILE A 101 -24.00 8.88 -3.01
N LYS A 102 -24.45 9.76 -3.90
CA LYS A 102 -25.87 10.11 -4.04
C LYS A 102 -26.61 8.95 -4.71
N ARG A 103 -27.64 8.42 -4.03
CA ARG A 103 -28.35 7.20 -4.44
C ARG A 103 -28.98 7.32 -5.83
N LYS A 104 -29.69 8.42 -6.11
CA LYS A 104 -30.41 8.57 -7.37
C LYS A 104 -29.47 8.44 -8.60
N PRO A 105 -28.36 9.20 -8.70
CA PRO A 105 -27.34 8.98 -9.72
C PRO A 105 -26.82 7.53 -9.80
N LEU A 106 -26.59 6.91 -8.64
CA LEU A 106 -26.11 5.52 -8.57
C LEU A 106 -27.13 4.54 -9.16
N GLU A 107 -28.41 4.71 -8.88
CA GLU A 107 -29.49 3.87 -9.43
C GLU A 107 -29.67 4.09 -10.94
N GLU A 108 -29.49 5.33 -11.44
CA GLU A 108 -29.57 5.65 -12.87
C GLU A 108 -28.49 4.96 -13.72
N VAL A 109 -27.35 4.59 -13.12
CA VAL A 109 -26.29 3.79 -13.76
C VAL A 109 -26.39 2.29 -13.49
N GLY A 110 -27.48 1.83 -12.85
CA GLY A 110 -27.75 0.42 -12.55
C GLY A 110 -27.17 -0.07 -11.22
N GLY A 111 -26.86 0.82 -10.29
CA GLY A 111 -26.21 0.52 -9.02
C GLY A 111 -24.69 0.49 -9.12
N VAL A 112 -24.05 -0.13 -8.12
CA VAL A 112 -22.60 -0.39 -8.17
C VAL A 112 -22.31 -1.40 -9.28
N ALA A 113 -21.36 -1.09 -10.16
CA ALA A 113 -21.02 -1.91 -11.32
C ALA A 113 -20.64 -3.35 -10.94
N VAL A 114 -20.91 -4.32 -11.81
CA VAL A 114 -20.72 -5.76 -11.51
C VAL A 114 -19.97 -6.51 -12.60
N GLU A 115 -19.64 -5.82 -13.69
CA GLU A 115 -19.05 -6.37 -14.90
C GLU A 115 -17.53 -6.60 -14.77
N THR A 116 -16.89 -5.89 -13.85
CA THR A 116 -15.44 -5.95 -13.61
C THR A 116 -15.16 -6.26 -12.14
N VAL A 117 -13.95 -6.72 -11.83
CA VAL A 117 -13.51 -7.00 -10.44
C VAL A 117 -13.14 -5.73 -9.65
N THR A 118 -13.16 -4.58 -10.30
CA THR A 118 -12.97 -3.23 -9.73
C THR A 118 -14.26 -2.45 -9.95
N GLU A 119 -15.30 -2.85 -9.21
CA GLU A 119 -16.64 -2.30 -9.32
C GLU A 119 -16.68 -0.78 -9.09
N ASP A 120 -15.77 -0.30 -8.26
CA ASP A 120 -15.71 1.03 -7.73
C ASP A 120 -15.32 2.05 -8.81
N ALA A 121 -14.15 1.87 -9.41
CA ALA A 121 -13.66 2.69 -10.49
C ALA A 121 -14.59 2.64 -11.72
N HIS A 122 -15.19 1.47 -11.99
CA HIS A 122 -16.15 1.32 -13.08
C HIS A 122 -17.47 2.06 -12.81
N THR A 123 -17.94 2.07 -11.55
CA THR A 123 -19.12 2.85 -11.16
C THR A 123 -18.87 4.35 -11.36
N ALA A 124 -17.70 4.86 -10.94
CA ALA A 124 -17.33 6.26 -11.17
C ALA A 124 -17.31 6.61 -12.67
N LEU A 125 -16.73 5.75 -13.51
CA LEU A 125 -16.69 5.94 -14.95
C LEU A 125 -18.10 6.06 -15.55
N LYS A 126 -19.02 5.17 -15.14
CA LYS A 126 -20.42 5.21 -15.58
C LYS A 126 -21.14 6.49 -15.15
N LEU A 127 -20.91 6.95 -13.92
CA LEU A 127 -21.47 8.20 -13.40
C LEU A 127 -20.98 9.41 -14.21
N HIS A 128 -19.67 9.50 -14.45
CA HIS A 128 -19.09 10.58 -15.26
C HIS A 128 -19.61 10.56 -16.69
N ARG A 129 -19.80 9.38 -17.29
CA ARG A 129 -20.40 9.24 -18.63
C ARG A 129 -21.82 9.75 -18.73
N ARG A 130 -22.58 9.69 -17.64
CA ARG A 130 -23.93 10.29 -17.53
C ARG A 130 -23.88 11.80 -17.24
N GLY A 131 -22.70 12.40 -17.15
CA GLY A 131 -22.52 13.83 -16.89
C GLY A 131 -22.65 14.22 -15.42
N TYR A 132 -22.64 13.24 -14.51
CA TYR A 132 -22.47 13.51 -13.08
C TYR A 132 -21.02 13.87 -12.76
N ARG A 133 -20.84 14.53 -11.63
CA ARG A 133 -19.55 15.03 -11.15
C ARG A 133 -19.08 14.25 -9.94
N SER A 134 -17.78 14.28 -9.68
CA SER A 134 -17.20 13.78 -8.42
C SER A 134 -16.31 14.82 -7.78
N ALA A 135 -16.11 14.68 -6.47
CA ALA A 135 -15.26 15.54 -5.67
C ALA A 135 -14.31 14.71 -4.81
N TYR A 136 -13.09 15.21 -4.61
CA TYR A 136 -12.13 14.69 -3.65
C TYR A 136 -11.92 15.64 -2.49
N ILE A 137 -11.98 15.14 -1.25
CA ILE A 137 -11.58 15.89 -0.07
C ILE A 137 -10.31 15.26 0.46
N ALA A 138 -9.15 15.90 0.24
CA ALA A 138 -7.82 15.42 0.60
C ALA A 138 -7.52 15.42 2.12
N ILE A 139 -8.50 15.01 2.93
CA ILE A 139 -8.45 14.95 4.38
C ILE A 139 -8.84 13.53 4.79
N PRO A 140 -7.95 12.76 5.45
CA PRO A 140 -8.33 11.44 5.95
C PRO A 140 -9.45 11.53 6.98
N GLN A 141 -10.59 10.92 6.65
CA GLN A 141 -11.77 10.85 7.51
C GLN A 141 -12.13 9.40 7.87
N ALA A 142 -11.29 8.44 7.50
CA ALA A 142 -11.36 7.07 7.95
C ALA A 142 -9.96 6.45 7.87
N ALA A 143 -9.67 5.48 8.74
CA ALA A 143 -8.40 4.78 8.74
C ALA A 143 -8.60 3.26 8.75
N GLY A 144 -7.86 2.58 7.89
CA GLY A 144 -7.95 1.15 7.64
C GLY A 144 -6.70 0.37 8.06
N LEU A 145 -6.75 -0.94 7.84
CA LEU A 145 -5.60 -1.83 7.98
C LEU A 145 -5.04 -2.14 6.59
N ALA A 146 -3.73 -2.03 6.46
CA ALA A 146 -2.99 -2.49 5.29
C ALA A 146 -2.97 -4.03 5.27
N THR A 147 -2.58 -4.60 4.13
CA THR A 147 -2.46 -6.05 3.97
C THR A 147 -1.43 -6.64 4.91
N GLU A 148 -1.75 -7.74 5.59
CA GLU A 148 -0.89 -8.33 6.62
C GLU A 148 0.30 -9.13 6.06
N SER A 149 0.25 -9.60 4.82
CA SER A 149 1.33 -10.35 4.17
C SER A 149 1.60 -9.83 2.76
N LEU A 150 2.82 -10.03 2.29
CA LEU A 150 3.25 -9.71 0.93
C LEU A 150 2.42 -10.48 -0.10
N SER A 151 2.13 -11.75 0.15
CA SER A 151 1.25 -12.56 -0.72
C SER A 151 -0.16 -11.97 -0.81
N GLY A 152 -0.72 -11.49 0.30
CA GLY A 152 -2.00 -10.78 0.33
C GLY A 152 -1.96 -9.45 -0.43
N HIS A 153 -0.86 -8.70 -0.27
CA HIS A 153 -0.61 -7.45 -1.01
C HIS A 153 -0.56 -7.68 -2.53
N VAL A 154 0.25 -8.66 -2.97
CA VAL A 154 0.36 -9.05 -4.38
C VAL A 154 -1.01 -9.49 -4.92
N ALA A 155 -1.76 -10.31 -4.19
CA ALA A 155 -3.09 -10.75 -4.60
C ALA A 155 -4.09 -9.59 -4.77
N GLN A 156 -3.99 -8.56 -3.91
CA GLN A 156 -4.81 -7.35 -4.05
C GLN A 156 -4.44 -6.56 -5.31
N ARG A 157 -3.15 -6.37 -5.58
CA ARG A 157 -2.67 -5.63 -6.77
C ARG A 157 -2.96 -6.37 -8.08
N ILE A 158 -2.87 -7.70 -8.09
CA ILE A 158 -3.33 -8.53 -9.23
C ILE A 158 -4.80 -8.24 -9.58
N ARG A 159 -5.67 -8.14 -8.56
CA ARG A 159 -7.10 -7.87 -8.74
C ARG A 159 -7.32 -6.49 -9.34
N TRP A 160 -6.66 -5.48 -8.80
CA TRP A 160 -6.76 -4.10 -9.30
C TRP A 160 -6.26 -3.98 -10.73
N ALA A 161 -5.10 -4.55 -11.03
CA ALA A 161 -4.52 -4.55 -12.36
C ALA A 161 -5.45 -5.22 -13.38
N ARG A 162 -5.97 -6.41 -13.02
CA ARG A 162 -6.94 -7.12 -13.85
C ARG A 162 -8.21 -6.29 -14.08
N GLY A 163 -8.79 -5.72 -13.02
CA GLY A 163 -10.02 -4.95 -13.12
C GLY A 163 -9.88 -3.70 -13.98
N MET A 164 -8.78 -2.96 -13.83
CA MET A 164 -8.50 -1.79 -14.68
C MET A 164 -8.30 -2.17 -16.15
N ALA A 165 -7.60 -3.28 -16.43
CA ALA A 165 -7.49 -3.80 -17.79
C ALA A 165 -8.85 -4.26 -18.37
N GLN A 166 -9.74 -4.84 -17.54
CA GLN A 166 -11.11 -5.17 -17.94
C GLN A 166 -11.90 -3.91 -18.30
N ILE A 167 -11.82 -2.83 -17.50
CA ILE A 167 -12.50 -1.57 -17.80
C ILE A 167 -11.96 -0.99 -19.12
N ALA A 168 -10.64 -0.97 -19.29
CA ALA A 168 -10.00 -0.48 -20.52
C ALA A 168 -10.50 -1.22 -21.77
N ARG A 169 -10.76 -2.53 -21.65
CA ARG A 169 -11.27 -3.35 -22.76
C ARG A 169 -12.78 -3.26 -22.96
N LEU A 170 -13.57 -3.32 -21.89
CA LEU A 170 -15.03 -3.44 -21.94
C LEU A 170 -15.72 -2.10 -22.13
N ASP A 171 -15.27 -1.07 -21.40
CA ASP A 171 -15.94 0.24 -21.38
C ASP A 171 -15.10 1.31 -22.10
N ASN A 172 -13.76 1.16 -22.14
CA ASN A 172 -12.80 2.00 -22.83
C ASN A 172 -13.02 3.52 -22.68
N PRO A 173 -12.27 4.21 -21.79
CA PRO A 173 -12.47 5.63 -21.55
C PRO A 173 -12.08 6.50 -22.76
N LEU A 174 -11.16 6.06 -23.61
CA LEU A 174 -10.66 6.85 -24.73
C LEU A 174 -11.66 6.91 -25.90
N ALA A 175 -12.34 5.81 -26.21
CA ALA A 175 -13.21 5.71 -27.38
C ALA A 175 -14.71 5.91 -27.09
N GLY A 176 -15.21 5.54 -25.91
CA GLY A 176 -16.65 5.62 -25.66
C GLY A 176 -17.14 7.04 -25.37
N ARG A 177 -18.45 7.27 -25.50
CA ARG A 177 -19.08 8.60 -25.39
C ARG A 177 -19.23 9.07 -23.92
N GLY A 178 -19.59 10.34 -23.72
CA GLY A 178 -20.00 10.87 -22.41
C GLY A 178 -18.89 11.45 -21.52
N LEU A 179 -17.62 11.41 -21.95
CA LEU A 179 -16.49 11.97 -21.19
C LEU A 179 -15.84 13.16 -21.91
N ARG A 180 -15.42 14.16 -21.13
CA ARG A 180 -14.52 15.25 -21.56
C ARG A 180 -13.11 14.72 -21.78
N LEU A 181 -12.33 15.42 -22.61
CA LEU A 181 -10.94 15.04 -22.88
C LEU A 181 -10.10 14.90 -21.59
N SER A 182 -10.24 15.82 -20.64
CA SER A 182 -9.54 15.75 -19.35
C SER A 182 -9.85 14.46 -18.58
N GLN A 183 -11.13 14.11 -18.47
CA GLN A 183 -11.58 12.86 -17.83
C GLN A 183 -11.02 11.65 -18.58
N ARG A 184 -11.02 11.66 -19.92
CA ARG A 184 -10.44 10.57 -20.72
C ARG A 184 -8.96 10.36 -20.39
N LEU A 185 -8.20 11.44 -20.25
CA LEU A 185 -6.78 11.39 -19.90
C LEU A 185 -6.57 10.87 -18.47
N CYS A 186 -7.35 11.33 -17.48
CA CYS A 186 -7.29 10.82 -16.10
C CYS A 186 -7.57 9.31 -16.03
N TYR A 187 -8.64 8.85 -16.68
CA TYR A 187 -8.98 7.42 -16.73
C TYR A 187 -7.95 6.60 -17.51
N ALA A 188 -7.45 7.11 -18.65
CA ALA A 188 -6.41 6.44 -19.41
C ALA A 188 -5.12 6.31 -18.62
N ASN A 189 -4.68 7.37 -17.92
CA ASN A 189 -3.53 7.34 -17.04
C ASN A 189 -3.66 6.28 -15.94
N ALA A 190 -4.81 6.24 -15.25
CA ALA A 190 -5.07 5.24 -14.22
C ALA A 190 -5.04 3.80 -14.75
N MET A 191 -5.55 3.56 -15.97
CA MET A 191 -5.53 2.24 -16.59
C MET A 191 -4.14 1.85 -17.10
N LEU A 192 -3.46 2.75 -17.80
CA LEU A 192 -2.11 2.53 -18.34
C LEU A 192 -1.10 2.22 -17.26
N HIS A 193 -1.24 2.81 -16.07
CA HIS A 193 -0.40 2.52 -14.91
C HIS A 193 -0.28 1.03 -14.66
N PHE A 194 -1.37 0.26 -14.71
CA PHE A 194 -1.33 -1.18 -14.42
C PHE A 194 -0.64 -2.05 -15.50
N PHE A 195 -0.25 -1.48 -16.63
CA PHE A 195 0.48 -2.20 -17.69
C PHE A 195 2.01 -2.15 -17.54
N TYR A 196 2.56 -1.58 -16.45
CA TYR A 196 4.01 -1.52 -16.22
C TYR A 196 4.69 -2.89 -16.10
N GLY A 197 3.93 -3.97 -15.86
CA GLY A 197 4.49 -5.32 -15.66
C GLY A 197 5.36 -5.78 -16.82
N LEU A 198 4.93 -5.56 -18.07
CA LEU A 198 5.72 -5.93 -19.25
C LEU A 198 6.96 -5.04 -19.42
N PRO A 199 6.87 -3.69 -19.46
CA PRO A 199 8.04 -2.82 -19.51
C PRO A 199 9.08 -3.11 -18.43
N ARG A 200 8.65 -3.40 -17.20
CA ARG A 200 9.57 -3.67 -16.08
C ARG A 200 10.34 -4.99 -16.28
N ILE A 201 9.68 -6.04 -16.75
CA ILE A 201 10.36 -7.30 -17.10
C ILE A 201 11.34 -7.09 -18.26
N ILE A 202 10.95 -6.31 -19.29
CA ILE A 202 11.84 -5.95 -20.40
C ILE A 202 13.08 -5.23 -19.87
N TYR A 203 12.95 -4.20 -19.03
CA TYR A 203 14.12 -3.50 -18.46
C TYR A 203 15.04 -4.38 -17.63
N LEU A 204 14.50 -5.39 -16.94
CA LEU A 204 15.28 -6.36 -16.16
C LEU A 204 16.03 -7.39 -17.02
N THR A 205 15.70 -7.50 -18.31
CA THR A 205 16.20 -8.55 -19.20
C THR A 205 16.85 -8.02 -20.48
N ALA A 206 16.58 -6.77 -20.88
CA ALA A 206 17.09 -6.17 -22.10
C ALA A 206 18.64 -6.17 -22.18
N PRO A 207 19.39 -5.86 -21.11
CA PRO A 207 20.85 -5.96 -21.17
C PRO A 207 21.35 -7.38 -21.43
N LEU A 208 20.60 -8.39 -20.96
CA LEU A 208 20.97 -9.79 -21.07
C LEU A 208 20.93 -10.29 -22.52
N ALA A 209 20.08 -9.70 -23.36
CA ALA A 209 20.03 -10.02 -24.79
C ALA A 209 21.39 -9.75 -25.46
N PHE A 210 22.01 -8.61 -25.13
CA PHE A 210 23.35 -8.27 -25.60
C PHE A 210 24.42 -9.12 -24.90
N LEU A 211 24.38 -9.24 -23.56
CA LEU A 211 25.42 -9.95 -22.79
C LEU A 211 25.49 -11.45 -23.09
N PHE A 212 24.37 -12.11 -23.36
CA PHE A 212 24.37 -13.53 -23.75
C PHE A 212 24.60 -13.71 -25.25
N PHE A 213 23.86 -13.00 -26.09
CA PHE A 213 23.74 -13.33 -27.52
C PHE A 213 24.41 -12.34 -28.46
N GLY A 214 24.92 -11.21 -27.95
CA GLY A 214 25.42 -10.12 -28.80
C GLY A 214 24.29 -9.43 -29.56
N ALA A 215 23.04 -9.62 -29.14
CA ALA A 215 21.88 -9.06 -29.82
C ALA A 215 21.77 -7.55 -29.53
N HIS A 216 22.02 -6.73 -30.54
CA HIS A 216 21.86 -5.28 -30.45
C HIS A 216 20.37 -4.90 -30.47
N VAL A 217 19.81 -4.68 -29.28
CA VAL A 217 18.41 -4.23 -29.11
C VAL A 217 18.21 -2.78 -29.57
N ILE A 218 19.25 -1.94 -29.42
CA ILE A 218 19.25 -0.53 -29.81
C ILE A 218 20.41 -0.29 -30.78
N HIS A 219 20.11 0.25 -31.96
CA HIS A 219 21.12 0.60 -32.96
C HIS A 219 21.69 2.01 -32.69
N ALA A 220 22.50 2.13 -31.64
CA ALA A 220 23.23 3.34 -31.28
C ALA A 220 24.48 2.99 -30.47
N SER A 221 25.49 3.85 -30.51
CA SER A 221 26.65 3.71 -29.62
C SER A 221 26.25 3.98 -28.17
N ALA A 222 26.95 3.36 -27.22
CA ALA A 222 26.72 3.58 -25.80
C ALA A 222 26.81 5.06 -25.41
N LEU A 223 27.73 5.81 -26.02
CA LEU A 223 27.89 7.25 -25.77
C LEU A 223 26.69 8.06 -26.27
N MET A 224 26.13 7.74 -27.43
CA MET A 224 24.90 8.38 -27.92
C MET A 224 23.72 8.07 -27.00
N ILE A 225 23.57 6.82 -26.57
CA ILE A 225 22.50 6.44 -25.63
C ILE A 225 22.63 7.25 -24.33
N LEU A 226 23.84 7.34 -23.75
CA LEU A 226 24.07 8.15 -22.56
C LEU A 226 23.77 9.64 -22.79
N ALA A 227 24.21 10.20 -23.92
CA ALA A 227 23.99 11.62 -24.24
C ALA A 227 22.52 12.01 -24.34
N TYR A 228 21.62 11.11 -24.77
CA TYR A 228 20.17 11.38 -24.85
C TYR A 228 19.39 10.86 -23.65
N ALA A 229 19.65 9.63 -23.22
CA ALA A 229 18.88 8.98 -22.16
C ALA A 229 19.19 9.57 -20.78
N LEU A 230 20.46 9.89 -20.47
CA LEU A 230 20.82 10.38 -19.14
C LEU A 230 20.18 11.75 -18.85
N PRO A 231 20.27 12.78 -19.73
CA PRO A 231 19.58 14.05 -19.49
C PRO A 231 18.06 13.88 -19.36
N HIS A 232 17.47 13.01 -20.19
CA HIS A 232 16.03 12.72 -20.12
C HIS A 232 15.62 12.10 -18.77
N ILE A 233 16.33 11.06 -18.32
CA ILE A 233 16.09 10.40 -17.05
C ILE A 233 16.27 11.39 -15.89
N LEU A 234 17.33 12.21 -15.92
CA LEU A 234 17.57 13.23 -14.91
C LEU A 234 16.45 14.27 -14.87
N GLN A 235 16.02 14.79 -16.03
CA GLN A 235 14.92 15.75 -16.10
C GLN A 235 13.61 15.16 -15.59
N ALA A 236 13.26 13.94 -15.99
CA ALA A 236 12.07 13.25 -15.52
C ALA A 236 12.10 13.03 -14.01
N ASN A 237 13.23 12.54 -13.48
CA ASN A 237 13.40 12.28 -12.04
C ASN A 237 13.40 13.56 -11.21
N LEU A 238 14.04 14.64 -11.67
CA LEU A 238 14.01 15.93 -10.99
C LEU A 238 12.59 16.54 -10.99
N THR A 239 11.85 16.37 -12.08
CA THR A 239 10.45 16.80 -12.17
C THR A 239 9.59 16.02 -11.17
N ASN A 240 9.77 14.71 -11.10
CA ASN A 240 9.09 13.85 -10.13
C ASN A 240 9.45 14.21 -8.68
N LEU A 241 10.73 14.44 -8.36
CA LEU A 241 11.13 14.87 -7.01
C LEU A 241 10.48 16.18 -6.60
N ARG A 242 10.36 17.15 -7.52
CA ARG A 242 9.72 18.44 -7.24
C ARG A 242 8.20 18.33 -7.06
N THR A 243 7.54 17.53 -7.89
CA THR A 243 6.07 17.44 -7.93
C THR A 243 5.52 16.46 -6.90
N GLN A 244 6.12 15.29 -6.77
CA GLN A 244 5.59 14.17 -5.96
C GLN A 244 6.53 13.68 -4.86
N GLY A 245 7.71 14.30 -4.65
CA GLY A 245 8.73 13.81 -3.72
C GLY A 245 8.33 13.72 -2.24
N ARG A 246 7.18 14.27 -1.83
CA ARG A 246 6.58 14.07 -0.49
C ARG A 246 5.72 12.80 -0.39
N PHE A 247 5.21 12.31 -1.51
CA PHE A 247 4.26 11.19 -1.57
C PHE A 247 4.87 9.95 -2.24
N ARG A 248 5.96 10.12 -2.98
CA ARG A 248 6.71 9.03 -3.60
C ARG A 248 8.18 9.35 -3.65
N HIS A 249 8.96 8.53 -2.95
CA HIS A 249 10.41 8.54 -3.06
C HIS A 249 10.86 7.84 -4.34
N LEU A 250 11.92 8.34 -4.97
CA LEU A 250 12.24 8.11 -6.38
C LEU A 250 12.47 6.63 -6.71
N LEU A 251 13.46 6.00 -6.08
CA LEU A 251 13.87 4.62 -6.39
C LEU A 251 12.93 3.58 -5.76
N TRP A 252 12.18 3.99 -4.73
CA TRP A 252 11.20 3.13 -4.09
C TRP A 252 10.10 2.71 -5.06
N ASN A 253 9.67 3.59 -5.98
CA ASN A 253 8.71 3.24 -7.02
C ASN A 253 9.16 2.02 -7.85
N GLU A 254 10.44 1.98 -8.21
CA GLU A 254 10.99 0.89 -9.01
C GLU A 254 11.04 -0.44 -8.24
N VAL A 255 11.28 -0.39 -6.92
CA VAL A 255 11.22 -1.57 -6.05
C VAL A 255 9.79 -2.11 -5.97
N TYR A 256 8.79 -1.24 -5.76
CA TYR A 256 7.37 -1.63 -5.74
C TYR A 256 6.94 -2.24 -7.07
N GLU A 257 7.26 -1.58 -8.19
CA GLU A 257 6.90 -2.09 -9.52
C GLU A 257 7.63 -3.40 -9.83
N THR A 258 8.91 -3.54 -9.49
CA THR A 258 9.66 -4.79 -9.69
C THR A 258 9.05 -5.94 -8.91
N ALA A 259 8.66 -5.70 -7.65
CA ALA A 259 8.02 -6.68 -6.78
C ALA A 259 6.61 -7.13 -7.22
N LEU A 260 5.99 -6.42 -8.16
CA LEU A 260 4.64 -6.72 -8.66
C LEU A 260 4.62 -7.10 -10.15
N ALA A 261 5.62 -6.69 -10.93
CA ALA A 261 5.62 -6.75 -12.39
C ALA A 261 5.32 -8.15 -12.94
N TRP A 262 6.00 -9.18 -12.40
CA TRP A 262 5.81 -10.57 -12.82
C TRP A 262 4.37 -11.05 -12.59
N TYR A 263 3.78 -10.65 -11.46
CA TYR A 263 2.48 -11.11 -11.02
C TYR A 263 1.33 -10.43 -11.73
N ILE A 264 1.46 -9.14 -12.08
CA ILE A 264 0.40 -8.40 -12.74
C ILE A 264 0.41 -8.55 -14.26
N PHE A 265 1.57 -8.87 -14.86
CA PHE A 265 1.73 -8.95 -16.32
C PHE A 265 0.73 -9.92 -16.98
N ARG A 266 0.67 -11.18 -16.50
CA ARG A 266 -0.23 -12.18 -17.09
C ARG A 266 -1.71 -11.81 -16.92
N PRO A 267 -2.18 -11.44 -15.71
CA PRO A 267 -3.57 -11.02 -15.50
C PRO A 267 -4.02 -9.83 -16.35
N THR A 268 -3.17 -8.81 -16.54
CA THR A 268 -3.52 -7.63 -17.37
C THR A 268 -3.56 -8.00 -18.85
N LEU A 269 -2.60 -8.79 -19.33
CA LEU A 269 -2.58 -9.28 -20.72
C LEU A 269 -3.83 -10.12 -21.02
N VAL A 270 -4.15 -11.09 -20.16
CA VAL A 270 -5.35 -11.94 -20.33
C VAL A 270 -6.61 -11.10 -20.30
N ALA A 271 -6.73 -10.14 -19.38
CA ALA A 271 -7.91 -9.27 -19.30
C ALA A 271 -8.12 -8.41 -20.54
N LEU A 272 -7.03 -7.99 -21.20
CA LEU A 272 -7.09 -7.20 -22.42
C LEU A 272 -7.66 -7.99 -23.60
N PHE A 273 -7.28 -9.27 -23.75
CA PHE A 273 -7.75 -10.12 -24.85
C PHE A 273 -9.06 -10.85 -24.54
N ASN A 274 -9.20 -11.39 -23.33
CA ASN A 274 -10.39 -12.10 -22.89
C ASN A 274 -10.75 -11.71 -21.44
N PRO A 275 -11.52 -10.62 -21.25
CA PRO A 275 -11.83 -10.08 -19.93
C PRO A 275 -12.63 -11.04 -19.04
N LYS A 276 -13.33 -12.02 -19.61
CA LYS A 276 -14.13 -13.01 -18.86
C LYS A 276 -13.31 -14.17 -18.32
N LEU A 277 -12.10 -14.41 -18.85
CA LEU A 277 -11.24 -15.51 -18.41
C LEU A 277 -10.54 -15.20 -17.08
N GLY A 278 -10.51 -16.20 -16.21
CA GLY A 278 -9.89 -16.18 -14.88
C GLY A 278 -10.91 -16.11 -13.75
N LYS A 279 -10.78 -16.99 -12.74
CA LYS A 279 -11.58 -16.92 -11.52
C LYS A 279 -10.82 -16.12 -10.46
N PHE A 280 -11.55 -15.34 -9.66
CA PHE A 280 -10.99 -14.67 -8.48
C PHE A 280 -11.47 -15.41 -7.25
N ASN A 281 -10.52 -15.89 -6.44
CA ASN A 281 -10.80 -16.37 -5.10
C ASN A 281 -10.55 -15.23 -4.12
N VAL A 282 -11.49 -15.02 -3.21
CA VAL A 282 -11.38 -14.03 -2.14
C VAL A 282 -10.13 -14.36 -1.33
N THR A 283 -9.19 -13.42 -1.28
CA THR A 283 -8.00 -13.54 -0.45
C THR A 283 -8.44 -13.60 1.01
N PRO A 284 -8.00 -14.58 1.82
CA PRO A 284 -8.31 -14.58 3.23
C PRO A 284 -7.81 -13.27 3.86
N LYS A 285 -8.71 -12.51 4.49
CA LYS A 285 -8.34 -11.40 5.38
C LYS A 285 -8.14 -12.00 6.76
N GLY A 286 -6.93 -11.93 7.31
CA GLY A 286 -6.61 -12.38 8.66
C GLY A 286 -5.57 -13.48 8.72
N GLY A 287 -4.44 -13.18 9.35
CA GLY A 287 -3.38 -14.12 9.69
C GLY A 287 -2.23 -13.40 10.42
N LEU A 288 -1.92 -13.84 11.65
CA LEU A 288 -0.75 -13.37 12.37
C LEU A 288 0.51 -14.04 11.79
N VAL A 289 1.48 -13.24 11.33
CA VAL A 289 2.84 -13.72 11.04
C VAL A 289 3.54 -14.03 12.37
N ALA A 290 3.27 -15.22 12.91
CA ALA A 290 3.76 -15.64 14.22
C ALA A 290 5.28 -15.82 14.28
N GLN A 291 5.89 -16.17 13.14
CA GLN A 291 7.34 -16.36 12.98
C GLN A 291 7.80 -15.68 11.69
N SER A 292 9.02 -15.14 11.70
CA SER A 292 9.63 -14.60 10.48
C SER A 292 9.92 -15.76 9.51
N TYR A 293 9.60 -15.58 8.23
CA TYR A 293 9.86 -16.58 7.20
C TYR A 293 10.20 -15.92 5.86
N PHE A 294 10.77 -16.70 4.94
CA PHE A 294 11.01 -16.25 3.58
C PHE A 294 9.97 -16.84 2.65
N ASP A 295 9.17 -15.98 2.01
CA ASP A 295 8.14 -16.39 1.06
C ASP A 295 8.79 -16.82 -0.26
N ARG A 296 9.25 -18.07 -0.31
CA ARG A 296 9.89 -18.67 -1.50
C ARG A 296 8.97 -18.66 -2.72
N GLN A 297 7.67 -18.76 -2.52
CA GLN A 297 6.70 -18.79 -3.62
C GLN A 297 6.61 -17.41 -4.28
N ILE A 298 6.50 -16.35 -3.47
CA ILE A 298 6.49 -14.97 -3.97
C ILE A 298 7.87 -14.55 -4.50
N ALA A 299 8.96 -15.01 -3.90
CA ALA A 299 10.31 -14.66 -4.34
C ALA A 299 10.78 -15.36 -5.62
N LYS A 300 10.19 -16.52 -6.00
CA LYS A 300 10.67 -17.38 -7.09
C LYS A 300 10.94 -16.64 -8.42
N PRO A 301 10.06 -15.76 -8.93
CA PRO A 301 10.32 -15.04 -10.17
C PRO A 301 11.52 -14.08 -10.07
N TYR A 302 11.68 -13.43 -8.92
CA TYR A 302 12.77 -12.48 -8.69
C TYR A 302 14.10 -13.18 -8.48
N LEU A 303 14.09 -14.36 -7.86
CA LEU A 303 15.27 -15.23 -7.79
C LEU A 303 15.68 -15.71 -9.18
N PHE A 304 14.72 -16.09 -10.03
CA PHE A 304 14.99 -16.45 -11.42
C PHE A 304 15.62 -15.28 -12.20
N LEU A 305 15.02 -14.09 -12.12
CA LEU A 305 15.57 -12.88 -12.76
C LEU A 305 16.94 -12.50 -12.19
N LEU A 306 17.16 -12.69 -10.89
CA LEU A 306 18.45 -12.43 -10.25
C LEU A 306 19.52 -13.39 -10.80
N VAL A 307 19.23 -14.70 -10.87
CA VAL A 307 20.14 -15.69 -11.42
C VAL A 307 20.47 -15.37 -12.88
N LEU A 308 19.48 -14.98 -13.69
CA LEU A 308 19.70 -14.54 -15.06
C LEU A 308 20.61 -13.31 -15.14
N ASN A 309 20.42 -12.31 -14.28
CA ASN A 309 21.27 -11.11 -14.26
C ASN A 309 22.70 -11.44 -13.77
N VAL A 310 22.86 -12.31 -12.78
CA VAL A 310 24.17 -12.81 -12.32
C VAL A 310 24.89 -13.55 -13.45
N ALA A 311 24.20 -14.44 -14.16
CA ALA A 311 24.75 -15.11 -15.34
C ALA A 311 25.09 -14.11 -16.46
N GLY A 312 24.30 -13.05 -16.62
CA GLY A 312 24.57 -11.95 -17.54
C GLY A 312 25.85 -11.19 -17.20
N ILE A 313 26.08 -10.87 -15.92
CA ILE A 313 27.35 -10.28 -15.46
C ILE A 313 28.51 -11.21 -15.80
N ALA A 314 28.40 -12.50 -15.49
CA ALA A 314 29.46 -13.47 -15.80
C ALA A 314 29.74 -13.55 -17.31
N ALA A 315 28.71 -13.60 -18.15
CA ALA A 315 28.85 -13.60 -19.60
C ALA A 315 29.47 -12.29 -20.12
N GLY A 316 29.09 -11.15 -19.56
CA GLY A 316 29.67 -9.85 -19.90
C GLY A 316 31.14 -9.72 -19.50
N LEU A 317 31.51 -10.20 -18.30
CA LEU A 317 32.91 -10.26 -17.88
C LEU A 317 33.74 -11.19 -18.76
N LEU A 318 33.17 -12.34 -19.15
CA LEU A 318 33.82 -13.25 -20.10
C LEU A 318 34.04 -12.57 -21.46
N ARG A 319 33.04 -11.86 -21.98
CA ARG A 319 33.16 -11.09 -23.23
C ARG A 319 34.26 -10.03 -23.16
N LEU A 320 34.43 -9.35 -22.03
CA LEU A 320 35.52 -8.37 -21.84
C LEU A 320 36.92 -9.00 -22.00
N LEU A 321 37.08 -10.31 -21.76
CA LEU A 321 38.36 -11.00 -21.94
C LEU A 321 38.68 -11.30 -23.41
N PHE A 322 37.66 -11.30 -24.28
CA PHE A 322 37.76 -11.64 -25.70
C PHE A 322 37.31 -10.50 -26.62
N VAL A 323 37.14 -9.28 -26.08
CA VAL A 323 36.68 -8.14 -26.86
C VAL A 323 37.86 -7.57 -27.66
N ASP A 324 37.70 -7.52 -28.98
CA ASP A 324 38.64 -6.86 -29.89
C ASP A 324 38.39 -5.33 -29.90
N ASP A 325 39.21 -4.57 -30.63
CA ASP A 325 39.09 -3.11 -30.83
C ASP A 325 37.82 -2.66 -31.60
N THR A 326 36.80 -3.52 -31.71
CA THR A 326 35.57 -3.33 -32.49
C THR A 326 34.59 -2.28 -31.93
N GLY A 327 34.98 -1.53 -30.89
CA GLY A 327 34.14 -0.51 -30.27
C GLY A 327 33.00 -1.08 -29.40
N GLU A 328 32.91 -2.41 -29.25
CA GLU A 328 31.91 -3.07 -28.39
C GLU A 328 32.19 -2.90 -26.89
N LEU A 329 33.44 -2.55 -26.53
CA LEU A 329 33.87 -2.35 -25.15
C LEU A 329 32.92 -1.44 -24.36
N HIS A 330 32.55 -0.29 -24.91
CA HIS A 330 31.63 0.65 -24.27
C HIS A 330 30.21 0.10 -24.13
N THR A 331 29.76 -0.69 -25.10
CA THR A 331 28.45 -1.34 -25.08
C THR A 331 28.39 -2.43 -24.02
N ILE A 332 29.47 -3.21 -23.84
CA ILE A 332 29.57 -4.22 -22.78
C ILE A 332 29.50 -3.53 -21.41
N TRP A 333 30.32 -2.50 -21.18
CA TRP A 333 30.31 -1.75 -19.91
C TRP A 333 28.96 -1.10 -19.60
N PHE A 334 28.30 -0.53 -20.61
CA PHE A 334 26.97 0.05 -20.45
C PHE A 334 25.94 -1.00 -19.98
N ASN A 335 25.91 -2.17 -20.63
CA ASN A 335 24.99 -3.25 -20.27
C ASN A 335 25.34 -3.88 -18.91
N LEU A 336 26.63 -4.02 -18.59
CA LEU A 336 27.07 -4.47 -17.26
C LEU A 336 26.60 -3.50 -16.17
N GLY A 337 26.78 -2.18 -16.37
CA GLY A 337 26.30 -1.15 -15.44
C GLY A 337 24.79 -1.22 -15.21
N TRP A 338 24.01 -1.38 -16.29
CA TRP A 338 22.56 -1.55 -16.18
C TRP A 338 22.17 -2.86 -15.48
N THR A 339 22.91 -3.95 -15.72
CA THR A 339 22.69 -5.25 -15.07
C THR A 339 22.99 -5.17 -13.57
N VAL A 340 24.03 -4.43 -13.15
CA VAL A 340 24.30 -4.14 -11.73
C VAL A 340 23.16 -3.34 -11.10
N TYR A 341 22.64 -2.34 -11.81
CA TYR A 341 21.46 -1.58 -11.37
C TYR A 341 20.24 -2.49 -11.20
N ASN A 342 19.97 -3.39 -12.15
CA ASN A 342 18.92 -4.39 -12.05
C ASN A 342 19.10 -5.30 -10.83
N MET A 343 20.33 -5.76 -10.55
CA MET A 343 20.63 -6.58 -9.37
C MET A 343 20.35 -5.84 -8.06
N LEU A 344 20.65 -4.54 -7.99
CA LEU A 344 20.33 -3.70 -6.82
C LEU A 344 18.82 -3.64 -6.58
N LEU A 345 18.01 -3.44 -7.63
CA LEU A 345 16.55 -3.45 -7.52
C LEU A 345 16.01 -4.84 -7.12
N LEU A 346 16.54 -5.91 -7.71
CA LEU A 346 16.15 -7.29 -7.39
C LEU A 346 16.52 -7.65 -5.96
N GLY A 347 17.68 -7.22 -5.46
CA GLY A 347 18.08 -7.41 -4.07
C GLY A 347 17.11 -6.72 -3.10
N ALA A 348 16.73 -5.46 -3.37
CA ALA A 348 15.74 -4.75 -2.57
C ALA A 348 14.35 -5.41 -2.63
N THR A 349 13.97 -5.92 -3.80
CA THR A 349 12.74 -6.69 -4.01
C THR A 349 12.75 -7.99 -3.20
N ILE A 350 13.85 -8.75 -3.22
CA ILE A 350 14.00 -9.99 -2.44
C ILE A 350 13.94 -9.71 -0.94
N ALA A 351 14.46 -8.56 -0.49
CA ALA A 351 14.34 -8.16 0.91
C ALA A 351 12.88 -8.01 1.38
N THR A 352 11.96 -7.65 0.47
CA THR A 352 10.52 -7.57 0.79
C THR A 352 9.90 -8.94 1.03
N ALA A 353 10.43 -10.00 0.40
CA ALA A 353 9.91 -11.37 0.54
C ALA A 353 10.32 -12.05 1.86
N SER A 354 11.20 -11.41 2.64
CA SER A 354 11.49 -11.82 4.01
C SER A 354 10.47 -11.22 4.98
N GLU A 355 9.41 -11.99 5.26
CA GLU A 355 8.36 -11.60 6.18
C GLU A 355 8.88 -11.52 7.61
N THR A 356 8.76 -10.34 8.22
CA THR A 356 9.17 -10.13 9.61
C THR A 356 8.03 -10.48 10.57
N ARG A 357 8.36 -11.17 11.66
CA ARG A 357 7.43 -11.52 12.73
C ARG A 357 6.62 -10.32 13.21
N GLN A 358 5.30 -10.47 13.23
CA GLN A 358 4.39 -9.51 13.80
C GLN A 358 4.00 -9.95 15.21
N VAL A 359 4.64 -9.34 16.22
CA VAL A 359 4.42 -9.67 17.63
C VAL A 359 3.05 -9.16 18.12
N ARG A 360 2.54 -8.06 17.56
CA ARG A 360 1.33 -7.38 18.04
C ARG A 360 0.15 -7.63 17.11
N ARG A 361 -0.95 -8.13 17.67
CA ARG A 361 -2.24 -8.30 16.98
C ARG A 361 -2.95 -6.98 16.68
N SER A 362 -2.81 -6.00 17.58
CA SER A 362 -3.40 -4.66 17.42
C SER A 362 -2.31 -3.62 17.19
N HIS A 363 -2.43 -2.87 16.10
CA HIS A 363 -1.54 -1.75 15.80
C HIS A 363 -1.78 -0.60 16.80
N ARG A 364 -0.68 0.04 17.21
CA ARG A 364 -0.71 1.17 18.14
C ARG A 364 -0.60 2.47 17.36
N VAL A 365 -1.50 3.39 17.64
CA VAL A 365 -1.58 4.70 17.00
C VAL A 365 -1.17 5.77 18.02
N PRO A 366 -0.27 6.70 17.67
CA PRO A 366 0.07 7.82 18.53
C PRO A 366 -1.17 8.66 18.86
N LEU A 367 -1.33 8.99 20.13
CA LEU A 367 -2.39 9.87 20.61
C LEU A 367 -1.87 10.55 21.85
N ASP A 368 -1.97 11.87 21.90
CA ASP A 368 -1.56 12.67 23.04
C ASP A 368 -2.75 13.48 23.56
N VAL A 369 -3.53 12.86 24.46
CA VAL A 369 -4.69 13.48 25.11
C VAL A 369 -4.63 13.27 26.62
N PRO A 370 -5.24 14.17 27.41
CA PRO A 370 -5.39 13.97 28.85
C PRO A 370 -6.19 12.70 29.15
N ALA A 371 -5.73 11.96 30.16
CA ALA A 371 -6.38 10.78 30.68
C ALA A 371 -6.22 10.72 32.21
N THR A 372 -7.05 9.93 32.86
CA THR A 372 -6.99 9.69 34.31
C THR A 372 -6.81 8.20 34.55
N LEU A 373 -5.81 7.81 35.33
CA LEU A 373 -5.63 6.42 35.75
C LEU A 373 -6.22 6.25 37.15
N PHE A 374 -7.29 5.47 37.27
CA PHE A 374 -7.91 5.12 38.53
C PHE A 374 -7.30 3.81 39.04
N LEU A 375 -6.71 3.87 40.24
CA LEU A 375 -6.06 2.75 40.91
C LEU A 375 -7.04 1.97 41.81
N PRO A 376 -6.71 0.72 42.19
CA PRO A 376 -7.56 -0.10 43.07
C PRO A 376 -7.84 0.52 44.45
N ASP A 377 -6.92 1.34 44.95
CA ASP A 377 -7.02 2.04 46.23
C ASP A 377 -7.96 3.27 46.19
N GLY A 378 -8.56 3.55 45.03
CA GLY A 378 -9.43 4.69 44.79
C GLY A 378 -8.70 5.98 44.43
N SER A 379 -7.37 5.97 44.37
CA SER A 379 -6.60 7.13 43.93
C SER A 379 -6.71 7.35 42.42
N ALA A 380 -6.58 8.60 41.98
CA ALA A 380 -6.67 9.00 40.59
C ALA A 380 -5.39 9.74 40.19
N LEU A 381 -4.67 9.19 39.22
CA LEU A 381 -3.42 9.76 38.72
C LEU A 381 -3.66 10.45 37.38
N ALA A 382 -3.35 11.75 37.31
CA ALA A 382 -3.39 12.50 36.07
C ALA A 382 -2.29 12.00 35.12
N CYS A 383 -2.68 11.66 33.89
CA CYS A 383 -1.75 11.18 32.87
C CYS A 383 -2.10 11.73 31.49
N ARG A 384 -1.20 11.46 30.53
CA ARG A 384 -1.44 11.71 29.11
C ARG A 384 -1.26 10.41 28.35
N THR A 385 -2.08 10.20 27.33
CA THR A 385 -1.88 9.06 26.44
C THR A 385 -0.59 9.26 25.62
N LEU A 386 0.09 8.17 25.29
CA LEU A 386 1.21 8.16 24.35
C LEU A 386 0.81 7.48 23.03
N ASN A 387 0.05 6.40 23.15
CA ASN A 387 -0.52 5.66 22.02
C ASN A 387 -1.65 4.76 22.50
N PHE A 388 -2.53 4.36 21.58
CA PHE A 388 -3.63 3.45 21.86
C PHE A 388 -3.73 2.37 20.78
N SER A 389 -4.45 1.29 21.07
CA SER A 389 -4.84 0.23 20.16
C SER A 389 -6.18 -0.35 20.62
N THR A 390 -6.76 -1.28 19.87
CA THR A 390 -7.98 -1.98 20.33
C THR A 390 -7.74 -2.84 21.57
N GLY A 391 -6.49 -3.23 21.86
CA GLY A 391 -6.16 -4.11 22.99
C GLY A 391 -5.53 -3.41 24.19
N GLY A 392 -5.16 -2.13 24.10
CA GLY A 392 -4.50 -1.44 25.21
C GLY A 392 -3.87 -0.12 24.79
N MET A 393 -3.21 0.54 25.75
CA MET A 393 -2.71 1.91 25.63
C MET A 393 -1.41 2.09 26.41
N ALA A 394 -0.60 3.07 26.02
CA ALA A 394 0.49 3.58 26.85
C ALA A 394 0.12 4.96 27.38
N LEU A 395 0.47 5.21 28.64
CA LEU A 395 0.19 6.43 29.39
C LEU A 395 1.50 6.96 29.95
N LYS A 396 1.61 8.28 30.07
CA LYS A 396 2.67 8.96 30.79
C LYS A 396 2.06 9.68 31.99
N LEU A 397 2.45 9.28 33.19
CA LEU A 397 2.02 9.96 34.41
C LEU A 397 2.58 11.39 34.45
N GLN A 398 1.79 12.34 34.93
CA GLN A 398 2.29 13.70 35.16
C GLN A 398 3.22 13.75 36.38
N GLN A 399 2.89 12.99 37.41
CA GLN A 399 3.73 12.77 38.59
C GLN A 399 4.10 11.29 38.62
N PRO A 400 5.37 10.93 38.36
CA PRO A 400 5.80 9.54 38.37
C PRO A 400 5.57 8.90 39.74
N GLN A 401 4.70 7.89 39.77
CA GLN A 401 4.47 7.03 40.92
C GLN A 401 4.52 5.59 40.44
N PRO A 402 5.25 4.69 41.13
CA PRO A 402 5.28 3.27 40.75
C PRO A 402 3.88 2.66 40.80
N VAL A 403 3.49 1.98 39.74
CA VAL A 403 2.25 1.19 39.70
C VAL A 403 2.59 -0.28 39.45
N GLU A 404 2.10 -1.17 40.31
CA GLU A 404 2.43 -2.60 40.23
C GLU A 404 1.93 -3.24 38.93
N PRO A 405 2.80 -3.96 38.19
CA PRO A 405 2.38 -4.81 37.09
C PRO A 405 1.35 -5.86 37.55
N GLY A 406 0.29 -6.05 36.78
CA GLY A 406 -0.84 -6.93 37.10
C GLY A 406 -1.98 -6.24 37.85
N ALA A 407 -1.81 -4.99 38.30
CA ALA A 407 -2.87 -4.26 38.97
C ALA A 407 -4.07 -4.02 38.04
N ALA A 408 -5.28 -4.28 38.56
CA ALA A 408 -6.53 -3.98 37.88
C ALA A 408 -6.85 -2.49 38.02
N VAL A 409 -6.81 -1.76 36.91
CA VAL A 409 -6.97 -0.32 36.86
C VAL A 409 -8.12 0.08 35.96
N GLN A 410 -8.57 1.33 36.06
CA GLN A 410 -9.45 1.90 35.05
C GLN A 410 -8.79 3.12 34.43
N VAL A 411 -8.93 3.30 33.13
CA VAL A 411 -8.47 4.51 32.45
C VAL A 411 -9.65 5.36 32.01
N GLY A 412 -9.75 6.56 32.56
CA GLY A 412 -10.66 7.61 32.12
C GLY A 412 -10.10 8.30 30.90
N LEU A 413 -10.80 8.18 29.78
CA LEU A 413 -10.53 8.99 28.58
C LEU A 413 -11.54 10.14 28.54
N SER A 414 -11.05 11.37 28.52
CA SER A 414 -11.89 12.56 28.36
C SER A 414 -12.12 12.86 26.88
N TYR A 415 -13.39 12.87 26.47
CA TYR A 415 -13.78 13.21 25.11
C TYR A 415 -15.06 14.04 25.09
N ARG A 416 -14.99 15.25 24.52
CA ARG A 416 -16.10 16.20 24.42
C ARG A 416 -16.75 16.53 25.78
N GLY A 417 -15.92 16.70 26.81
CA GLY A 417 -16.37 17.06 28.16
C GLY A 417 -16.99 15.92 28.96
N VAL A 418 -16.96 14.68 28.43
CA VAL A 418 -17.39 13.48 29.14
C VAL A 418 -16.17 12.60 29.33
N GLU A 419 -15.97 12.11 30.56
CA GLU A 419 -14.98 11.10 30.87
C GLU A 419 -15.71 9.79 31.19
N ARG A 420 -15.22 8.67 30.64
CA ARG A 420 -15.70 7.35 31.04
C ARG A 420 -14.52 6.43 31.32
N PRO A 421 -14.57 5.69 32.44
CA PRO A 421 -13.55 4.71 32.77
C PRO A 421 -13.66 3.46 31.89
N LEU A 422 -12.51 2.98 31.44
CA LEU A 422 -12.34 1.73 30.71
C LEU A 422 -11.52 0.76 31.54
N PRO A 423 -11.98 -0.49 31.74
CA PRO A 423 -11.28 -1.45 32.58
C PRO A 423 -10.01 -1.95 31.88
N ALA A 424 -8.92 -2.04 32.63
CA ALA A 424 -7.62 -2.42 32.12
C ALA A 424 -6.75 -3.08 33.21
N GLU A 425 -5.64 -3.68 32.78
CA GLU A 425 -4.61 -4.26 33.64
C GLU A 425 -3.26 -3.63 33.29
N VAL A 426 -2.46 -3.29 34.29
CA VAL A 426 -1.10 -2.78 34.10
C VAL A 426 -0.21 -3.91 33.62
N ARG A 427 0.47 -3.74 32.47
CA ARG A 427 1.43 -4.71 31.94
C ARG A 427 2.85 -4.40 32.35
N HIS A 428 3.25 -3.14 32.18
CA HIS A 428 4.60 -2.68 32.47
C HIS A 428 4.55 -1.23 32.92
N ASP A 429 5.38 -0.89 33.90
CA ASP A 429 5.75 0.48 34.25
C ASP A 429 7.25 0.64 34.00
N ARG A 430 7.64 1.69 33.26
CA ARG A 430 9.03 2.07 33.03
C ARG A 430 9.12 3.58 33.14
N ASP A 431 9.73 4.06 34.22
CA ASP A 431 10.01 5.48 34.46
C ASP A 431 8.77 6.40 34.30
N GLY A 432 7.62 5.98 34.84
CA GLY A 432 6.36 6.72 34.75
C GLY A 432 5.64 6.61 33.41
N GLN A 433 6.13 5.75 32.49
CA GLN A 433 5.38 5.31 31.32
C GLN A 433 4.72 3.96 31.58
N ILE A 434 3.40 3.99 31.74
CA ILE A 434 2.59 2.83 32.05
C ILE A 434 2.00 2.27 30.76
N SER A 435 2.22 0.99 30.51
CA SER A 435 1.50 0.23 29.48
C SER A 435 0.38 -0.56 30.10
N ILE A 436 -0.84 -0.31 29.65
CA ILE A 436 -2.04 -1.03 30.08
C ILE A 436 -2.60 -1.91 28.95
N GLN A 437 -3.25 -3.00 29.32
CA GLN A 437 -4.03 -3.85 28.43
C GLN A 437 -5.50 -3.75 28.83
N PHE A 438 -6.39 -3.50 27.88
CA PHE A 438 -7.83 -3.51 28.17
C PHE A 438 -8.30 -4.91 28.53
N THR A 439 -9.15 -5.00 29.54
CA THR A 439 -9.82 -6.26 29.91
C THR A 439 -11.18 -6.33 29.21
N ALA A 440 -12.04 -7.29 29.56
CA ALA A 440 -13.33 -7.46 28.92
C ALA A 440 -14.17 -6.17 29.05
N MET A 441 -14.57 -5.61 27.91
CA MET A 441 -15.36 -4.41 27.82
C MET A 441 -16.79 -4.74 27.39
N THR A 442 -17.75 -3.97 27.89
CA THR A 442 -19.11 -3.92 27.34
C THR A 442 -19.10 -3.21 25.97
N VAL A 443 -20.10 -3.47 25.13
CA VAL A 443 -20.27 -2.77 23.85
C VAL A 443 -20.32 -1.24 24.03
N ALA A 444 -20.85 -0.74 25.14
CA ALA A 444 -20.86 0.69 25.45
C ALA A 444 -19.45 1.25 25.72
N GLN A 445 -18.59 0.49 26.40
CA GLN A 445 -17.20 0.84 26.64
C GLN A 445 -16.36 0.74 25.36
N GLU A 446 -16.59 -0.27 24.51
CA GLU A 446 -15.95 -0.36 23.20
C GLU A 446 -16.30 0.82 22.30
N ARG A 447 -17.59 1.19 22.23
CA ARG A 447 -18.06 2.38 21.51
C ARG A 447 -17.40 3.65 22.05
N TRP A 448 -17.23 3.75 23.38
CA TRP A 448 -16.56 4.87 24.01
C TRP A 448 -15.08 4.93 23.63
N LEU A 449 -14.36 3.80 23.70
CA LEU A 449 -12.97 3.70 23.29
C LEU A 449 -12.82 4.17 21.83
N VAL A 450 -13.64 3.65 20.91
CA VAL A 450 -13.61 4.05 19.50
C VAL A 450 -13.89 5.56 19.33
N ALA A 451 -14.93 6.09 19.99
CA ALA A 451 -15.28 7.50 19.92
C ALA A 451 -14.16 8.42 20.45
N ALA A 452 -13.54 8.06 21.56
CA ALA A 452 -12.47 8.81 22.20
C ALA A 452 -11.11 8.66 21.51
N THR A 453 -10.95 7.71 20.58
CA THR A 453 -9.68 7.39 19.92
C THR A 453 -9.78 7.38 18.38
N PHE A 454 -10.09 6.24 17.76
CA PHE A 454 -10.11 6.04 16.30
C PHE A 454 -11.07 6.99 15.56
N ALA A 455 -12.20 7.35 16.18
CA ALA A 455 -13.25 8.14 15.53
C ALA A 455 -13.18 9.64 15.84
N ARG A 456 -12.09 10.12 16.46
CA ARG A 456 -11.88 11.56 16.65
C ARG A 456 -11.76 12.27 15.29
N ALA A 457 -12.11 13.56 15.23
CA ALA A 457 -12.05 14.31 13.96
C ALA A 457 -10.62 14.69 13.55
N ASP A 458 -9.71 14.78 14.51
CA ASP A 458 -8.35 15.32 14.39
C ASP A 458 -7.26 14.23 14.28
N ILE A 459 -7.55 13.00 14.67
CA ILE A 459 -6.57 11.92 14.89
C ILE A 459 -5.65 11.64 13.68
N TRP A 460 -6.16 11.74 12.45
CA TRP A 460 -5.42 11.39 11.24
C TRP A 460 -4.80 12.61 10.54
N LEU A 461 -5.13 13.83 10.95
CA LEU A 461 -4.68 15.06 10.28
C LEU A 461 -3.18 15.28 10.41
N SER A 462 -2.62 14.97 11.58
CA SER A 462 -1.19 15.17 11.87
C SER A 462 -0.26 14.18 11.17
N GLN A 463 -0.80 13.08 10.62
CA GLN A 463 0.00 12.00 10.04
C GLN A 463 -0.05 12.00 8.49
N TRP A 464 -0.96 12.78 7.89
CA TRP A 464 -1.16 12.79 6.45
C TRP A 464 -0.29 13.81 5.72
N GLY A 465 0.48 13.37 4.72
CA GLY A 465 1.26 14.26 3.85
C GLY A 465 2.42 15.00 4.53
N GLN A 466 2.84 14.56 5.72
CA GLN A 466 3.90 15.19 6.52
C GLN A 466 5.30 14.60 6.27
N HIS A 467 5.45 13.75 5.25
CA HIS A 467 6.74 13.17 4.90
C HIS A 467 7.74 14.23 4.40
N GLU A 468 9.00 14.06 4.79
CA GLU A 468 10.08 14.87 4.24
C GLU A 468 10.17 14.70 2.72
N ARG A 469 10.47 15.77 2.01
CA ARG A 469 10.75 15.68 0.57
C ARG A 469 11.96 14.80 0.34
N ASP A 470 11.84 13.86 -0.59
CA ASP A 470 12.92 12.97 -0.98
C ASP A 470 14.08 13.70 -1.65
N SER A 471 15.24 13.05 -1.67
CA SER A 471 16.40 13.42 -2.49
C SER A 471 17.01 12.18 -3.14
N PHE A 472 17.65 12.37 -4.29
CA PHE A 472 18.27 11.27 -5.03
C PHE A 472 19.20 10.42 -4.15
N TRP A 473 20.12 11.07 -3.42
CA TRP A 473 21.08 10.37 -2.57
C TRP A 473 20.45 9.64 -1.40
N ARG A 474 19.41 10.21 -0.79
CA ARG A 474 18.68 9.57 0.32
C ARG A 474 18.01 8.29 -0.18
N SER A 475 17.25 8.37 -1.27
CA SER A 475 16.63 7.21 -1.90
C SER A 475 17.66 6.16 -2.31
N ALA A 476 18.77 6.57 -2.94
CA ALA A 476 19.83 5.66 -3.38
C ALA A 476 20.45 4.88 -2.21
N LEU A 477 20.82 5.57 -1.13
CA LEU A 477 21.39 4.92 0.06
C LEU A 477 20.39 3.99 0.75
N GLN A 478 19.12 4.39 0.83
CA GLN A 478 18.06 3.56 1.42
C GLN A 478 17.81 2.27 0.63
N VAL A 479 17.69 2.38 -0.70
CA VAL A 479 17.46 1.22 -1.57
C VAL A 479 18.70 0.34 -1.64
N LEU A 480 19.91 0.91 -1.69
CA LEU A 480 21.16 0.14 -1.59
C LEU A 480 21.22 -0.65 -0.28
N GLY A 481 20.91 0.00 0.85
CA GLY A 481 20.85 -0.67 2.15
C GLY A 481 19.80 -1.77 2.20
N ALA A 482 18.63 -1.56 1.60
CA ALA A 482 17.60 -2.60 1.47
C ALA A 482 18.08 -3.77 0.60
N SER A 483 18.77 -3.49 -0.50
CA SER A 483 19.36 -4.49 -1.38
C SER A 483 20.41 -5.34 -0.68
N MET A 484 21.33 -4.71 0.06
CA MET A 484 22.34 -5.43 0.84
C MET A 484 21.69 -6.35 1.87
N ARG A 485 20.65 -5.89 2.59
CA ARG A 485 19.88 -6.74 3.51
C ARG A 485 19.22 -7.90 2.77
N GLY A 486 18.68 -7.67 1.57
CA GLY A 486 18.10 -8.72 0.73
C GLY A 486 19.10 -9.82 0.38
N PHE A 487 20.29 -9.45 -0.08
CA PHE A 487 21.35 -10.40 -0.39
C PHE A 487 21.86 -11.15 0.86
N GLN A 488 22.03 -10.46 1.99
CA GLN A 488 22.42 -11.08 3.25
C GLN A 488 21.39 -12.11 3.74
N ARG A 489 20.10 -11.77 3.70
CA ARG A 489 19.01 -12.69 4.09
C ARG A 489 18.94 -13.89 3.15
N LEU A 490 19.06 -13.66 1.84
CA LEU A 490 19.11 -14.74 0.85
C LEU A 490 20.29 -15.69 1.10
N GLY A 491 21.48 -15.15 1.34
CA GLY A 491 22.67 -15.93 1.70
C GLY A 491 22.46 -16.78 2.95
N GLY A 492 21.89 -16.19 4.01
CA GLY A 492 21.51 -16.90 5.23
C GLY A 492 20.56 -18.07 4.94
N HIS A 493 19.51 -17.85 4.15
CA HIS A 493 18.56 -18.90 3.78
C HIS A 493 19.17 -20.02 2.95
N ILE A 494 20.12 -19.71 2.05
CA ILE A 494 20.85 -20.72 1.27
C ILE A 494 21.71 -21.56 2.22
N VAL A 495 22.48 -20.92 3.10
CA VAL A 495 23.34 -21.61 4.10
C VAL A 495 22.50 -22.51 5.01
N ASP A 496 21.38 -22.02 5.53
CA ASP A 496 20.49 -22.79 6.39
C ASP A 496 19.85 -23.96 5.64
N SER A 497 19.48 -23.78 4.37
CA SER A 497 18.92 -24.86 3.54
C SER A 497 19.97 -25.94 3.24
N VAL A 498 21.22 -25.54 3.00
CA VAL A 498 22.35 -26.48 2.81
C VAL A 498 22.66 -27.23 4.11
N LYS A 499 22.63 -26.55 5.27
CA LYS A 499 22.81 -27.18 6.58
C LYS A 499 21.66 -28.15 6.94
N GLN A 500 20.43 -27.84 6.56
CA GLN A 500 19.27 -28.71 6.76
C GLN A 500 19.24 -29.88 5.76
N GLY A 501 19.85 -29.73 4.59
CA GLY A 501 20.00 -30.76 3.55
C GLY A 501 20.90 -31.96 3.90
N PHE A 502 21.47 -32.02 5.11
CA PHE A 502 22.23 -33.16 5.63
C PHE A 502 21.58 -33.89 6.81
N ARG A 503 20.33 -33.56 7.17
CA ARG A 503 19.55 -34.37 8.12
C ARG A 503 18.48 -35.15 7.37
N PRO A 504 18.51 -36.50 7.35
CA PRO A 504 17.40 -37.26 6.80
C PRO A 504 16.14 -36.88 7.58
N ALA A 505 15.07 -36.55 6.85
CA ALA A 505 13.77 -36.28 7.44
C ALA A 505 13.33 -37.51 8.24
N ARG A 506 13.23 -37.38 9.57
CA ARG A 506 12.50 -38.36 10.37
C ARG A 506 11.02 -38.26 9.98
N PRO A 507 10.35 -39.37 9.65
CA PRO A 507 8.92 -39.35 9.44
C PRO A 507 8.25 -38.92 10.74
N VAL A 508 7.43 -37.87 10.66
CA VAL A 508 6.55 -37.44 11.75
C VAL A 508 5.34 -38.35 11.70
N GLY A 509 5.31 -39.33 12.59
CA GLY A 509 4.19 -40.23 12.83
C GLY A 509 4.54 -41.13 14.00
N GLU A 510 3.69 -41.09 15.03
CA GLU A 510 3.71 -41.88 16.27
C GLU A 510 4.66 -41.37 17.37
N GLU A 511 4.11 -40.66 18.35
CA GLU A 511 3.99 -41.17 19.72
C GLU A 511 3.05 -40.28 20.57
N SER A 512 2.03 -40.96 21.10
CA SER A 512 1.09 -40.69 22.23
C SER A 512 0.80 -39.27 22.69
#